data_AF-A0A0K1PG91-F1
#
_entry.id   AF-A0A0K1PG91-F1
#
_cell.length_a   1.000
_cell.length_b   1.000
_cell.length_c   1.000
_cell.angle_alpha   90.00
_cell.angle_beta   90.00
_cell.angle_gamma   90.00
#
_symmetry.space_group_name_H-M   'P 1'
#
loop_
_entity.id
_entity.type
_entity.pdbx_description
1 polymer ?
#
loop_
_entity_poly.entity_id
_entity_poly.type
_entity_poly.pdbx_seq_one_letter_code
_entity_poly.pdbx_strand_id
1 'polypeptide(L)'
;MELRLGRPEGIVPIQIIGGMECLRIARPKDVPVSIRMFGGAESVHADNLRLDSVGGIFRYGDVKGGDGTGRFEVQVIGGVENFEVAGSEPAHSQVA
;
A
#
# COMPACT_ATOMS: atom_id res chain seq x y z
N MET A 1 -6.78 -10.98 0.74
CA MET A 1 -5.96 -10.59 1.91
C MET A 1 -6.17 -9.10 2.17
N GLU A 2 -6.40 -8.69 3.42
CA GLU A 2 -6.46 -7.27 3.79
C GLU A 2 -5.44 -6.96 4.89
N LEU A 3 -4.67 -5.88 4.70
CA LEU A 3 -3.72 -5.35 5.66
C LEU A 3 -4.19 -3.98 6.12
N ARG A 4 -4.54 -3.86 7.40
CA ARG A 4 -4.93 -2.59 8.04
C ARG A 4 -3.75 -2.03 8.81
N LEU A 5 -3.33 -0.84 8.43
CA LEU A 5 -2.17 -0.16 8.99
C LEU A 5 -2.62 0.96 9.92
N GLY A 6 -1.95 1.06 11.08
CA GLY A 6 -2.10 2.19 12.00
C GLY A 6 -1.26 3.39 11.57
N ARG A 7 -1.14 4.40 12.44
CA ARG A 7 -0.17 5.48 12.25
C ARG A 7 1.24 4.94 12.55
N PRO A 8 2.17 4.96 11.60
CA PRO A 8 3.53 4.48 11.80
C PRO A 8 4.36 5.48 12.62
N GLU A 9 5.35 4.96 13.33
CA GLU A 9 6.42 5.74 13.94
C GLU A 9 7.68 5.58 13.08
N GLY A 10 8.04 6.63 12.34
CA GLY A 10 9.15 6.56 11.38
C GLY A 10 8.84 5.69 10.14
N ILE A 11 9.88 5.11 9.55
CA ILE A 11 9.77 4.36 8.29
C ILE A 11 9.49 2.89 8.61
N VAL A 12 8.34 2.38 8.15
CA VAL A 12 7.92 0.99 8.35
C VAL A 12 8.00 0.22 7.02
N PRO A 13 9.01 -0.64 6.84
CA PRO A 13 9.09 -1.51 5.67
C PRO A 13 8.11 -2.68 5.79
N ILE A 14 7.39 -2.98 4.71
CA ILE A 14 6.45 -4.10 4.61
C ILE A 14 6.80 -4.90 3.37
N GLN A 15 7.03 -6.21 3.52
CA GLN A 15 7.30 -7.10 2.40
C GLN A 15 6.21 -8.17 2.30
N ILE A 16 5.62 -8.28 1.11
CA ILE A 16 4.56 -9.25 0.78
C ILE A 16 5.09 -10.10 -0.37
N ILE A 17 5.14 -11.41 -0.16
CA ILE A 17 5.68 -12.37 -1.14
C ILE A 17 4.60 -13.41 -1.44
N GLY A 18 4.32 -13.63 -2.72
CA GLY A 18 3.40 -14.67 -3.18
C GLY A 18 2.46 -14.21 -4.29
N GLY A 19 1.71 -15.14 -4.85
CA GLY A 19 0.59 -14.86 -5.75
C GLY A 19 -0.69 -14.67 -4.95
N MET A 20 -1.45 -13.61 -5.22
CA MET A 20 -2.70 -13.33 -4.52
C MET A 20 -3.79 -12.91 -5.49
N GLU A 21 -5.00 -13.44 -5.33
CA GLU A 21 -6.16 -12.97 -6.09
C GLU A 21 -6.53 -11.52 -5.70
N CYS A 22 -6.47 -11.20 -4.40
CA CYS A 22 -6.81 -9.87 -3.90
C CYS A 22 -5.87 -9.45 -2.75
N LEU A 23 -5.27 -8.26 -2.88
CA LEU A 23 -4.50 -7.60 -1.84
C LEU A 23 -5.00 -6.17 -1.63
N ARG A 24 -5.53 -5.90 -0.43
CA ARG A 24 -5.98 -4.57 -0.01
C ARG A 24 -5.12 -4.04 1.14
N ILE A 25 -4.62 -2.82 1.00
CA ILE A 25 -3.85 -2.11 2.02
C ILE A 25 -4.63 -0.87 2.44
N ALA A 26 -5.09 -0.86 3.69
CA ALA A 26 -5.75 0.29 4.30
C ALA A 26 -4.75 1.02 5.20
N ARG A 27 -4.55 2.31 4.97
CA ARG A 27 -3.67 3.19 5.79
C ARG A 27 -4.44 4.43 6.23
N PRO A 28 -4.05 5.13 7.31
CA PRO A 28 -4.64 6.45 7.58
C PRO A 28 -4.43 7.40 6.39
N LYS A 29 -5.46 8.15 5.98
CA LYS A 29 -5.43 9.06 4.80
C LYS A 29 -4.23 10.03 4.76
N ASP A 30 -3.76 10.44 5.94
CA ASP A 30 -2.66 11.41 6.13
C ASP A 30 -1.26 10.77 6.14
N VAL A 31 -1.17 9.44 6.21
CA VAL A 31 0.12 8.74 6.34
C VAL A 31 0.67 8.38 4.97
N PRO A 32 1.86 8.83 4.54
CA PRO A 32 2.46 8.49 3.25
C PRO A 32 2.74 6.98 3.05
N VAL A 33 2.62 6.51 1.80
CA VAL A 33 2.95 5.14 1.39
C VAL A 33 3.72 5.17 0.08
N SER A 34 4.76 4.35 0.00
CA SER A 34 5.52 4.08 -1.21
C SER A 34 5.36 2.59 -1.53
N ILE A 35 5.01 2.27 -2.77
CA ILE A 35 4.73 0.89 -3.19
C ILE A 35 5.65 0.53 -4.33
N ARG A 36 6.29 -0.62 -4.20
CA ARG A 36 7.07 -1.27 -5.26
C ARG A 36 6.56 -2.67 -5.46
N MET A 37 6.01 -2.94 -6.64
CA MET A 37 5.58 -4.28 -7.01
C MET A 37 6.51 -4.83 -8.09
N PHE A 38 7.01 -6.04 -7.83
CA PHE A 38 7.86 -6.84 -8.71
C PHE A 38 7.04 -8.04 -9.19
N GLY A 39 6.55 -7.97 -10.42
CA GLY A 39 5.62 -8.94 -10.99
C GLY A 39 4.56 -8.26 -11.83
N GLY A 40 3.28 -8.55 -11.58
CA GLY A 40 2.19 -7.91 -12.32
C GLY A 40 0.92 -7.84 -11.51
N ALA A 41 0.04 -6.95 -11.91
CA ALA A 41 -1.34 -6.96 -11.45
C ALA A 41 -2.31 -6.74 -12.60
N GLU A 42 -3.46 -7.39 -12.54
CA GLU A 42 -4.52 -7.23 -13.56
C GLU A 42 -5.34 -5.96 -13.31
N SER A 43 -5.43 -5.54 -12.05
CA SER A 43 -6.01 -4.26 -11.65
C SER A 43 -5.23 -3.62 -10.50
N VAL A 44 -4.97 -2.32 -10.61
CA VAL A 44 -4.34 -1.52 -9.54
C VAL A 44 -5.17 -0.28 -9.23
N HIS A 45 -5.64 -0.21 -7.99
CA HIS A 45 -6.33 0.94 -7.44
C HIS A 45 -5.49 1.51 -6.29
N ALA A 46 -4.90 2.67 -6.45
CA ALA A 46 -4.07 3.28 -5.43
C ALA A 46 -4.49 4.73 -5.19
N ASP A 47 -5.23 4.97 -4.09
CA ASP A 47 -5.91 6.23 -3.81
C ASP A 47 -6.72 6.73 -5.03
N ASN A 48 -6.25 7.78 -5.71
CA ASN A 48 -6.90 8.36 -6.88
C ASN A 48 -6.37 7.81 -8.22
N LEU A 49 -5.40 6.89 -8.19
CA LEU A 49 -4.84 6.24 -9.35
C LEU A 49 -5.60 4.94 -9.62
N ARG A 50 -6.07 4.77 -10.85
CA ARG A 50 -6.62 3.51 -11.35
C ARG A 50 -5.85 3.11 -12.60
N LEU A 51 -5.29 1.92 -12.55
CA LEU A 51 -4.67 1.25 -13.69
C LEU A 51 -5.37 -0.09 -13.89
N ASP A 52 -5.45 -0.48 -15.14
CA ASP A 52 -5.91 -1.80 -15.53
C ASP A 52 -4.76 -2.78 -15.25
N SER A 53 -4.15 -3.36 -16.28
CA SER A 53 -3.03 -4.25 -16.08
C SER A 53 -1.69 -3.51 -15.98
N VAL A 54 -0.88 -3.89 -15.00
CA VAL A 54 0.53 -3.50 -14.86
C VAL A 54 1.41 -4.74 -14.88
N GLY A 55 2.53 -4.68 -15.59
CA GLY A 55 3.50 -5.77 -15.68
C GLY A 55 4.92 -5.30 -15.44
N GLY A 56 5.77 -6.18 -14.92
CA GLY A 56 7.17 -5.90 -14.62
C GLY A 56 7.34 -5.19 -13.26
N ILE A 57 7.83 -3.95 -13.30
CA ILE A 57 8.08 -3.16 -12.09
C ILE A 57 7.10 -2.01 -12.04
N PHE A 58 6.18 -2.08 -11.08
CA PHE A 58 5.25 -0.99 -10.79
C PHE A 58 5.71 -0.21 -9.56
N ARG A 59 5.62 1.13 -9.64
CA ARG A 59 5.96 2.04 -8.55
C ARG A 59 4.84 3.03 -8.35
N TYR A 60 4.42 3.21 -7.10
CA TYR A 60 3.41 4.17 -6.71
C TYR A 60 3.81 4.90 -5.43
N GLY A 61 3.35 6.15 -5.29
CA GLY A 61 3.66 6.98 -4.14
C GLY A 61 5.04 7.63 -4.23
N ASP A 62 5.29 8.52 -3.28
CA ASP A 62 6.48 9.36 -3.31
C ASP A 62 7.73 8.62 -2.79
N VAL A 63 8.87 8.82 -3.46
CA VAL A 63 10.17 8.20 -3.16
C VAL A 63 11.10 9.19 -2.43
N LYS A 64 10.63 10.38 -2.07
CA LYS A 64 11.41 11.46 -1.46
C LYS A 64 10.65 12.23 -0.37
N GLY A 65 10.86 11.75 0.86
CA GLY A 65 10.93 12.62 2.03
C GLY A 65 9.59 13.14 2.52
N GLY A 66 9.15 12.60 3.66
CA GLY A 66 8.20 13.27 4.54
C GLY A 66 8.96 13.75 5.77
N ASP A 67 8.74 15.01 6.15
CA ASP A 67 9.24 15.68 7.35
C ASP A 67 8.95 14.87 8.63
N GLY A 68 9.81 13.91 8.98
CA GLY A 68 9.82 13.21 10.27
C GLY A 68 8.53 12.45 10.66
N THR A 69 7.49 12.50 9.84
CA THR A 69 6.20 11.83 10.05
C THR A 69 6.28 10.43 9.45
N GLY A 70 5.81 9.43 10.20
CA GLY A 70 6.00 8.04 9.82
C GLY A 70 5.38 7.70 8.45
N ARG A 71 5.94 6.72 7.76
CA ARG A 71 5.51 6.27 6.43
C ARG A 71 5.63 4.76 6.25
N PHE A 72 4.93 4.22 5.27
CA PHE A 72 5.03 2.82 4.87
C PHE A 72 5.81 2.66 3.56
N GLU A 73 6.77 1.74 3.55
CA GLU A 73 7.45 1.31 2.32
C GLU A 73 7.05 -0.15 2.02
N VAL A 74 6.12 -0.32 1.08
CA VAL A 74 5.55 -1.61 0.73
C VAL A 74 6.25 -2.19 -0.49
N GLN A 75 6.75 -3.42 -0.35
CA GLN A 75 7.29 -4.22 -1.43
C GLN A 75 6.42 -5.45 -1.65
N VAL A 76 5.91 -5.63 -2.87
CA VAL A 76 5.14 -6.80 -3.29
C VAL A 76 5.98 -7.58 -4.30
N ILE A 77 6.20 -8.86 -4.05
CA ILE A 77 6.95 -9.76 -4.94
C ILE A 77 6.02 -10.91 -5.34
N GLY A 78 5.59 -10.92 -6.60
CA GLY A 78 4.63 -11.88 -7.14
C GLY A 78 3.56 -11.24 -8.01
N GLY A 79 2.53 -12.01 -8.36
CA GLY A 79 1.37 -11.56 -9.14
C GLY A 79 0.18 -11.26 -8.24
N VAL A 80 -0.54 -10.17 -8.49
CA VAL A 80 -1.75 -9.82 -7.76
C VAL A 80 -2.89 -9.53 -8.75
N GLU A 81 -3.97 -10.30 -8.77
CA GLU A 81 -5.06 -10.03 -9.73
C GLU A 81 -5.69 -8.65 -9.43
N ASN A 82 -6.04 -8.40 -8.16
CA ASN A 82 -6.59 -7.13 -7.71
C ASN A 82 -5.77 -6.51 -6.58
N PHE A 83 -5.08 -5.41 -6.87
CA PHE A 83 -4.30 -4.66 -5.90
C PHE A 83 -4.99 -3.34 -5.55
N GLU A 84 -5.21 -3.11 -4.26
CA GLU A 84 -5.86 -1.90 -3.78
C GLU A 84 -5.13 -1.26 -2.60
N VAL A 85 -4.96 0.06 -2.66
CA VAL A 85 -4.48 0.88 -1.55
C VAL A 85 -5.46 2.01 -1.32
N ALA A 86 -5.97 2.09 -0.09
CA ALA A 86 -6.95 3.08 0.30
C ALA A 86 -6.53 3.81 1.58
N GLY A 87 -6.69 5.12 1.56
CA GLY A 87 -6.72 5.93 2.77
C GLY A 87 -8.01 5.67 3.56
N SER A 88 -7.93 4.91 4.65
CA SER A 88 -8.99 4.84 5.66
C SER A 88 -8.90 6.04 6.61
N GLU A 89 -10.04 6.52 7.10
CA GLU A 89 -10.05 7.40 8.27
C GLU A 89 -9.41 6.67 9.46
N PRO A 90 -8.70 7.37 10.36
CA PRO A 90 -8.08 6.71 11.51
C PRO A 90 -9.16 5.92 12.24
N ALA A 91 -8.89 4.64 12.52
CA ALA A 91 -9.74 3.86 13.40
C ALA A 91 -9.74 4.58 14.76
N HIS A 92 -10.81 5.34 15.03
CA HIS A 92 -11.01 5.97 16.32
C HIS A 92 -11.07 4.81 17.31
N SER A 93 -10.07 4.72 18.19
CA SER A 93 -10.03 3.69 19.22
C SER A 93 -11.29 3.86 20.06
N GLN A 94 -12.28 2.99 19.87
CA GLN A 94 -13.47 2.96 20.70
C GLN A 94 -13.02 2.35 22.04
N VAL A 95 -12.53 3.21 22.93
CA VAL A 95 -12.37 2.88 24.34
C VAL A 95 -13.77 2.84 24.95
N ALA A 96 -14.13 1.66 25.45
CA ALA A 96 -15.30 1.41 26.28
C ALA A 96 -15.08 1.95 27.69
#